data_AF-A0A6B1F736-F1
#
_entry.id   AF-A0A6B1F736-F1
#
_cell.length_a   1.000
_cell.length_b   1.000
_cell.length_c   1.000
_cell.angle_alpha   90.00
_cell.angle_beta   90.00
_cell.angle_gamma   90.00
#
_symmetry.space_group_name_H-M   'P 1'
#
loop_
_entity.id
_entity.type
_entity.pdbx_description
1 polymer ?
#
loop_
_entity_poly.entity_id
_entity_poly.type
_entity_poly.pdbx_seq_one_letter_code
_entity_poly.pdbx_strand_id
1 'polypeptide(L)'
;MTESSSSSYKSIDALQKTLAGQVFHYAADPKKAAGRALGTLVEVITYYTLRTWDLSDHIVIERGVPEFGNPKIVHNVEFSLHSVLAKHSAKITPLSLPITPKKLRHSWPCPNDCLLKSSSIIGKDLVKRNATVLAEIDSGPVVANIEVLDKSACTISICELTASPFAIVECKRVGVEEGTRRGPQTIEKAKQGSYVARSVSSLQKVRLRSGQFQGILEQSDGQFRSGPYHELQREIIDAASRDNFPGFMLTVSIVSNHGNWFTSDNQNKELCVLAQSYDWLLFLTDNGLTKFIVDLLLQPADELKSVSAAFHQSYSGQRGNNRFTKVRIDTEADRALRAYFTQYKSKVETWFNVIAPDGGTLASLRADLGSLAK
;
A
#
# COMPACT_ATOMS: atom_id res chain seq x y z
N MET A 1 -18.84 -20.06 32.02
CA MET A 1 -17.98 -20.23 30.83
C MET A 1 -18.85 -20.79 29.73
N THR A 2 -19.26 -19.94 28.80
CA THR A 2 -20.03 -20.33 27.62
C THR A 2 -19.30 -19.73 26.45
N GLU A 3 -18.61 -20.61 25.70
CA GLU A 3 -17.97 -20.29 24.44
C GLU A 3 -19.01 -19.67 23.50
N SER A 4 -18.83 -18.38 23.19
CA SER A 4 -19.62 -17.72 22.16
C SER A 4 -19.21 -18.31 20.80
N SER A 5 -20.15 -19.07 20.24
CA SER A 5 -20.27 -19.50 18.84
C SER A 5 -19.19 -18.99 17.88
N SER A 6 -18.37 -19.90 17.38
CA SER A 6 -17.46 -19.68 16.26
C SER A 6 -18.24 -19.13 15.04
N SER A 7 -18.03 -17.85 14.72
CA SER A 7 -18.40 -17.30 13.42
C SER A 7 -17.67 -18.10 12.35
N SER A 8 -18.38 -18.96 11.62
CA SER A 8 -17.80 -19.67 10.48
C SER A 8 -17.38 -18.61 9.45
N TYR A 9 -16.10 -18.54 9.14
CA TYR A 9 -15.58 -17.57 8.17
C TYR A 9 -16.30 -17.73 6.83
N LYS A 10 -17.00 -16.67 6.39
CA LYS A 10 -17.71 -16.64 5.11
C LYS A 10 -16.70 -16.38 3.98
N SER A 11 -16.93 -16.96 2.81
CA SER A 11 -16.13 -16.62 1.62
C SER A 11 -16.23 -15.13 1.31
N ILE A 12 -15.23 -14.58 0.60
CA ILE A 12 -15.26 -13.16 0.18
C ILE A 12 -16.51 -12.82 -0.65
N ASP A 13 -17.04 -13.77 -1.43
CA ASP A 13 -18.29 -13.56 -2.18
C ASP A 13 -19.49 -13.37 -1.24
N ALA A 14 -19.59 -14.19 -0.19
CA ALA A 14 -20.63 -14.05 0.82
C ALA A 14 -20.48 -12.74 1.61
N LEU A 15 -19.25 -12.27 1.82
CA LEU A 15 -18.97 -10.98 2.44
C LEU A 15 -19.34 -9.81 1.52
N GLN A 16 -19.02 -9.91 0.23
CA GLN A 16 -19.43 -8.94 -0.78
C GLN A 16 -20.96 -8.84 -0.86
N LYS A 17 -21.67 -9.97 -0.82
CA LYS A 17 -23.15 -10.00 -0.77
C LYS A 17 -23.68 -9.35 0.50
N THR A 18 -23.02 -9.58 1.64
CA THR A 18 -23.37 -8.94 2.93
C THR A 18 -23.22 -7.42 2.85
N LEU A 19 -22.07 -6.93 2.35
CA LEU A 19 -21.83 -5.50 2.14
C LEU A 19 -22.82 -4.91 1.13
N ALA A 20 -23.11 -5.61 0.04
CA ALA A 20 -24.08 -5.18 -0.96
C ALA A 20 -25.47 -4.96 -0.37
N GLY A 21 -25.94 -5.88 0.49
CA GLY A 21 -27.25 -5.79 1.12
C GLY A 21 -27.32 -4.80 2.28
N GLN A 22 -26.27 -4.68 3.09
CA GLN A 22 -26.29 -3.85 4.30
C GLN A 22 -25.83 -2.41 4.06
N VAL A 23 -24.76 -2.24 3.28
CA VAL A 23 -24.08 -0.94 3.11
C VAL A 23 -24.45 -0.30 1.79
N PHE A 24 -24.45 -1.07 0.69
CA PHE A 24 -24.56 -0.54 -0.67
C PHE A 24 -25.93 -0.71 -1.30
N HIS A 25 -26.98 -0.97 -0.52
CA HIS A 25 -28.35 -1.20 -1.03
C HIS A 25 -28.91 0.00 -1.80
N TYR A 26 -28.38 1.21 -1.56
CA TYR A 26 -28.76 2.43 -2.28
C TYR A 26 -28.13 2.54 -3.68
N ALA A 27 -27.08 1.77 -3.98
CA ALA A 27 -26.33 1.90 -5.22
C ALA A 27 -27.07 1.24 -6.39
N ALA A 28 -26.92 1.80 -7.60
CA ALA A 28 -27.50 1.21 -8.81
C ALA A 28 -26.97 -0.21 -9.11
N ASP A 29 -25.72 -0.49 -8.70
CA ASP A 29 -25.12 -1.82 -8.73
C ASP A 29 -24.44 -2.09 -7.38
N PRO A 30 -25.18 -2.64 -6.39
CA PRO A 30 -24.68 -2.88 -5.04
C PRO A 30 -23.49 -3.84 -5.00
N LYS A 31 -23.49 -4.87 -5.85
CA LYS A 31 -22.41 -5.87 -5.91
C LYS A 31 -21.11 -5.21 -6.38
N LYS A 32 -21.15 -4.40 -7.44
CA LYS A 32 -19.98 -3.67 -7.95
C LYS A 32 -19.49 -2.61 -6.96
N ALA A 33 -20.40 -1.93 -6.26
CA ALA A 33 -20.05 -0.96 -5.22
C ALA A 33 -19.32 -1.64 -4.05
N ALA A 34 -19.87 -2.76 -3.53
CA ALA A 34 -19.22 -3.58 -2.52
C ALA A 34 -17.85 -4.10 -2.99
N GLY A 35 -17.76 -4.56 -4.24
CA GLY A 35 -16.50 -4.99 -4.85
C GLY A 35 -15.44 -3.89 -4.84
N ARG A 36 -15.79 -2.65 -5.21
CA ARG A 36 -14.85 -1.52 -5.15
C ARG A 36 -14.40 -1.21 -3.74
N ALA A 37 -15.31 -1.24 -2.78
CA ALA A 37 -14.97 -1.03 -1.37
C ALA A 37 -13.95 -2.07 -0.89
N LEU A 38 -14.09 -3.35 -1.25
CA LEU A 38 -13.09 -4.37 -0.92
C LEU A 38 -11.68 -4.01 -1.41
N GLY A 39 -11.55 -3.35 -2.57
CA GLY A 39 -10.25 -2.84 -3.05
C GLY A 39 -9.67 -1.77 -2.12
N THR A 40 -10.50 -0.80 -1.74
CA THR A 40 -10.12 0.23 -0.76
C THR A 40 -9.72 -0.39 0.59
N LEU A 41 -10.36 -1.47 1.02
CA LEU A 41 -10.01 -2.15 2.27
C LEU A 41 -8.64 -2.82 2.19
N VAL A 42 -8.30 -3.47 1.08
CA VAL A 42 -6.95 -4.02 0.84
C VAL A 42 -5.92 -2.90 0.94
N GLU A 43 -6.16 -1.77 0.28
CA GLU A 43 -5.26 -0.61 0.31
C GLU A 43 -5.08 -0.03 1.73
N VAL A 44 -6.16 0.06 2.53
CA VAL A 44 -6.12 0.52 3.91
C VAL A 44 -5.33 -0.45 4.79
N ILE A 45 -5.59 -1.76 4.68
CA ILE A 45 -4.84 -2.80 5.40
C ILE A 45 -3.35 -2.72 5.06
N THR A 46 -3.01 -2.59 3.77
CA THR A 46 -1.62 -2.42 3.31
C THR A 46 -0.97 -1.19 3.92
N TYR A 47 -1.62 -0.02 3.85
CA TYR A 47 -1.07 1.22 4.39
C TYR A 47 -0.77 1.13 5.89
N TYR A 48 -1.71 0.61 6.69
CA TYR A 48 -1.49 0.47 8.13
C TYR A 48 -0.49 -0.64 8.48
N THR A 49 -0.38 -1.69 7.66
CA THR A 49 0.68 -2.71 7.82
C THR A 49 2.06 -2.09 7.61
N LEU A 50 2.28 -1.37 6.49
CA LEU A 50 3.53 -0.66 6.22
C LEU A 50 3.87 0.34 7.33
N ARG A 51 2.85 1.04 7.86
CA ARG A 51 3.03 1.94 9.00
C ARG A 51 3.53 1.22 10.25
N THR A 52 3.03 0.03 10.58
CA THR A 52 3.54 -0.76 11.73
C THR A 52 4.93 -1.33 11.52
N TRP A 53 5.44 -1.26 10.29
CA TRP A 53 6.83 -1.58 9.94
C TRP A 53 7.72 -0.34 9.94
N ASP A 54 7.24 0.79 10.48
CA ASP A 54 7.96 2.05 10.57
C ASP A 54 8.27 2.70 9.21
N LEU A 55 7.46 2.37 8.18
CA LEU A 55 7.66 2.88 6.82
C LEU A 55 6.78 4.09 6.49
N SER A 56 6.04 4.67 7.44
CA SER A 56 5.10 5.77 7.15
C SER A 56 5.77 7.01 6.56
N ASP A 57 7.00 7.28 6.99
CA ASP A 57 7.79 8.42 6.53
C ASP A 57 8.44 8.19 5.16
N HIS A 58 8.42 6.95 4.65
CA HIS A 58 8.97 6.58 3.35
C HIS A 58 7.91 6.58 2.23
N ILE A 59 6.63 6.66 2.58
CA ILE A 59 5.52 6.45 1.63
C ILE A 59 5.20 7.72 0.84
N VAL A 60 5.03 7.55 -0.47
CA VAL A 60 4.24 8.45 -1.32
C VAL A 60 3.10 7.64 -1.95
N ILE A 61 1.87 8.13 -1.79
CA ILE A 61 0.64 7.47 -2.26
C ILE A 61 0.27 7.97 -3.66
N GLU A 62 -0.12 7.05 -4.56
CA GLU A 62 -0.57 7.37 -5.93
C GLU A 62 0.49 8.16 -6.74
N ARG A 63 1.75 7.69 -6.71
CA ARG A 63 2.87 8.32 -7.42
C ARG A 63 3.07 7.69 -8.81
N GLY A 64 3.39 8.53 -9.80
CA GLY A 64 3.90 8.09 -11.09
C GLY A 64 5.36 7.64 -10.97
N VAL A 65 5.65 6.40 -11.35
CA VAL A 65 6.99 5.81 -11.38
C VAL A 65 7.37 5.52 -12.84
N PRO A 66 8.48 6.08 -13.35
CA PRO A 66 8.92 5.83 -14.71
C PRO A 66 9.45 4.40 -14.88
N GLU A 67 9.41 3.89 -16.11
CA GLU A 67 10.16 2.68 -16.47
C GLU A 67 11.67 2.93 -16.39
N PHE A 68 12.41 1.89 -16.03
CA PHE A 68 13.87 1.94 -16.02
C PHE A 68 14.39 2.28 -17.42
N GLY A 69 15.24 3.30 -17.50
CA GLY A 69 15.81 3.78 -18.76
C GLY A 69 14.82 4.52 -19.69
N ASN A 70 13.55 4.71 -19.29
CA ASN A 70 12.58 5.42 -20.12
C ASN A 70 11.61 6.32 -19.31
N PRO A 71 12.00 7.58 -19.04
CA PRO A 71 11.19 8.49 -18.22
C PRO A 71 9.89 8.96 -18.90
N LYS A 72 9.67 8.65 -20.18
CA LYS A 72 8.45 9.03 -20.90
C LYS A 72 7.28 8.08 -20.62
N ILE A 73 7.56 6.86 -20.12
CA ILE A 73 6.54 5.87 -19.76
C ILE A 73 6.44 5.84 -18.25
N VAL A 74 5.32 6.31 -17.72
CA VAL A 74 5.11 6.49 -16.27
C VAL A 74 3.88 5.70 -15.83
N HIS A 75 4.04 4.93 -14.76
CA HIS A 75 3.02 4.07 -14.17
C HIS A 75 2.59 4.62 -12.81
N ASN A 76 1.28 4.81 -12.60
CA ASN A 76 0.77 5.19 -11.29
C ASN A 76 0.72 3.96 -10.37
N VAL A 77 1.51 3.96 -9.31
CA VAL A 77 1.55 2.89 -8.31
C VAL A 77 0.80 3.30 -7.04
N GLU A 78 0.27 2.33 -6.30
CA GLU A 78 -0.51 2.59 -5.08
C GLU A 78 0.34 3.23 -3.99
N PHE A 79 1.50 2.64 -3.72
CA PHE A 79 2.51 3.18 -2.81
C PHE A 79 3.89 3.07 -3.46
N SER A 80 4.67 4.12 -3.34
CA SER A 80 6.11 4.11 -3.59
C SER A 80 6.84 4.41 -2.29
N LEU A 81 7.90 3.68 -2.01
CA LEU A 81 8.72 3.81 -0.80
C LEU A 81 10.07 4.39 -1.17
N HIS A 82 10.46 5.49 -0.53
CA HIS A 82 11.66 6.26 -0.84
C HIS A 82 12.53 6.42 0.40
N SER A 83 13.84 6.54 0.23
CA SER A 83 14.74 6.77 1.35
C SER A 83 14.53 8.17 1.91
N VAL A 84 14.57 8.32 3.24
CA VAL A 84 14.42 9.62 3.91
C VAL A 84 15.79 10.29 3.97
N LEU A 85 15.94 11.42 3.30
CA LEU A 85 17.16 12.22 3.26
C LEU A 85 17.24 13.15 4.48
N ALA A 86 16.11 13.75 4.84
CA ALA A 86 15.99 14.64 5.98
C ALA A 86 14.62 14.50 6.63
N LYS A 87 14.57 14.67 7.96
CA LYS A 87 13.33 14.65 8.73
C LYS A 87 13.27 15.87 9.64
N HIS A 88 12.16 16.59 9.55
CA HIS A 88 11.84 17.75 10.38
C HIS A 88 10.57 17.47 11.18
N SER A 89 10.44 18.15 12.32
CA SER A 89 9.24 18.11 13.14
C SER A 89 8.63 19.50 13.24
N ALA A 90 7.35 19.60 12.92
CA ALA A 90 6.57 20.82 13.03
C ALA A 90 5.52 20.67 14.11
N LYS A 91 5.45 21.62 15.03
CA LYS A 91 4.38 21.71 16.03
C LYS A 91 3.54 22.95 15.78
N ILE A 92 2.25 22.75 15.49
CA ILE A 92 1.29 23.84 15.35
C ILE A 92 0.55 23.99 16.67
N THR A 93 0.76 25.13 17.33
CA THR A 93 0.07 25.54 18.56
C THR A 93 -0.14 27.06 18.55
N PRO A 94 -1.35 27.58 18.80
CA PRO A 94 -2.60 26.83 18.98
C PRO A 94 -3.06 26.16 17.67
N LEU A 95 -3.80 25.07 17.80
CA LEU A 95 -4.37 24.34 16.65
C LEU A 95 -5.34 25.24 15.88
N SER A 96 -5.04 25.46 14.60
CA SER A 96 -5.90 26.20 13.68
C SER A 96 -6.07 25.41 12.38
N LEU A 97 -7.28 24.92 12.11
CA LEU A 97 -7.64 24.15 10.92
C LEU A 97 -8.12 25.06 9.76
N PRO A 98 -7.92 24.65 8.49
CA PRO A 98 -7.18 23.47 8.06
C PRO A 98 -5.67 23.67 8.22
N ILE A 99 -4.91 22.58 8.31
CA ILE A 99 -3.45 22.64 8.22
C ILE A 99 -3.07 22.46 6.75
N THR A 100 -2.35 23.46 6.21
CA THR A 100 -1.91 23.51 4.82
C THR A 100 -0.39 23.58 4.76
N PRO A 101 0.24 23.24 3.62
CA PRO A 101 1.70 23.34 3.46
C PRO A 101 2.23 24.75 3.78
N LYS A 102 1.47 25.80 3.45
CA LYS A 102 1.83 27.19 3.80
C LYS A 102 1.99 27.41 5.31
N LYS A 103 1.21 26.74 6.16
CA LYS A 103 1.32 26.84 7.64
C LYS A 103 2.56 26.13 8.18
N LEU A 104 3.19 25.25 7.40
CA LEU A 104 4.40 24.52 7.80
C LEU A 104 5.71 25.18 7.34
N ARG A 105 5.65 26.23 6.51
CA ARG A 105 6.83 26.86 5.89
C ARG A 105 7.85 27.40 6.90
N HIS A 106 7.44 27.71 8.13
CA HIS A 106 8.36 28.15 9.18
C HIS A 106 9.07 26.98 9.89
N SER A 107 8.47 25.79 9.88
CA SER A 107 9.03 24.59 10.52
C SER A 107 9.84 23.72 9.57
N TRP A 108 9.70 23.95 8.27
CA TRP A 108 10.51 23.34 7.23
C TRP A 108 11.00 24.45 6.29
N PRO A 109 12.32 24.78 6.30
CA PRO A 109 12.89 25.83 5.47
C PRO A 109 12.95 25.38 4.02
N CYS A 110 11.79 25.36 3.35
CA CYS A 110 11.75 24.97 1.94
C CYS A 110 12.64 25.91 1.12
N PRO A 111 13.45 25.41 0.16
CA PRO A 111 14.20 26.24 -0.76
C PRO A 111 13.33 27.33 -1.40
N ASN A 112 13.90 28.49 -1.75
CA ASN A 112 13.11 29.64 -2.22
C ASN A 112 12.27 29.33 -3.47
N ASP A 113 12.71 28.39 -4.31
CA ASP A 113 12.06 28.00 -5.57
C ASP A 113 11.05 26.84 -5.39
N CYS A 114 10.82 26.42 -4.16
CA CYS A 114 9.92 25.34 -3.80
C CYS A 114 8.45 25.67 -4.08
N LEU A 115 7.87 24.97 -5.06
CA LEU A 115 6.45 25.06 -5.38
C LEU A 115 5.63 24.17 -4.45
N LEU A 116 5.05 24.78 -3.42
CA LEU A 116 4.15 24.10 -2.50
C LEU A 116 2.86 23.64 -3.21
N LYS A 117 2.45 22.40 -2.96
CA LYS A 117 1.15 21.85 -3.35
C LYS A 117 0.04 22.51 -2.53
N SER A 118 -1.18 22.54 -3.07
CA SER A 118 -2.34 23.18 -2.44
C SER A 118 -3.13 22.26 -1.49
N SER A 119 -2.82 20.97 -1.45
CA SER A 119 -3.58 19.98 -0.67
C SER A 119 -3.40 20.20 0.83
N SER A 120 -4.51 20.28 1.59
CA SER A 120 -4.47 20.32 3.05
C SER A 120 -4.02 18.98 3.62
N ILE A 121 -3.15 19.03 4.64
CA ILE A 121 -2.74 17.85 5.42
C ILE A 121 -3.91 17.36 6.28
N ILE A 122 -4.69 18.30 6.83
CA ILE A 122 -5.95 18.02 7.52
C ILE A 122 -6.95 19.17 7.28
N GLY A 123 -8.18 18.79 6.96
CA GLY A 123 -9.30 19.70 6.71
C GLY A 123 -9.96 20.23 7.99
N LYS A 124 -10.91 21.15 7.84
CA LYS A 124 -11.77 21.63 8.95
C LYS A 124 -12.76 20.56 9.41
N ASP A 125 -13.05 19.59 8.54
CA ASP A 125 -13.91 18.43 8.76
C ASP A 125 -13.19 17.30 9.50
N LEU A 126 -11.96 17.51 9.97
CA LEU A 126 -11.12 16.50 10.64
C LEU A 126 -10.85 15.27 9.78
N VAL A 127 -10.89 15.42 8.46
CA VAL A 127 -10.38 14.41 7.52
C VAL A 127 -8.94 14.78 7.18
N LYS A 128 -8.02 13.87 7.48
CA LYS A 128 -6.60 14.04 7.14
C LYS A 128 -6.24 13.36 5.84
N ARG A 129 -5.15 13.79 5.23
CA ARG A 129 -4.51 13.13 4.10
C ARG A 129 -3.27 12.37 4.60
N ASN A 130 -3.19 11.08 4.29
CA ASN A 130 -2.03 10.24 4.58
C ASN A 130 -0.87 10.58 3.65
N ALA A 131 0.37 10.62 4.16
CA ALA A 131 1.58 10.89 3.38
C ALA A 131 1.42 12.08 2.41
N THR A 132 1.08 13.26 2.98
CA THR A 132 0.70 14.41 2.17
C THR A 132 1.92 15.00 1.49
N VAL A 133 2.00 14.93 0.16
CA VAL A 133 3.05 15.61 -0.62
C VAL A 133 2.89 17.13 -0.46
N LEU A 134 3.87 17.77 0.17
CA LEU A 134 3.96 19.21 0.37
C LEU A 134 4.56 19.92 -0.84
N ALA A 135 5.59 19.33 -1.45
CA ALA A 135 6.29 19.87 -2.62
C ALA A 135 7.05 18.75 -3.36
N GLU A 136 7.56 19.07 -4.54
CA GLU A 136 8.62 18.32 -5.22
C GLU A 136 9.84 19.26 -5.29
N ILE A 137 11.00 18.76 -4.87
CA ILE A 137 12.29 19.45 -4.92
C ILE A 137 13.29 18.58 -5.71
N ASP A 138 14.50 19.09 -5.97
CA ASP A 138 15.50 18.38 -6.78
C ASP A 138 15.84 16.98 -6.25
N SER A 139 15.87 16.83 -4.93
CA SER A 139 16.15 15.55 -4.29
C SER A 139 14.98 14.55 -4.38
N GLY A 140 13.75 15.02 -4.56
CA GLY A 140 12.54 14.21 -4.63
C GLY A 140 11.30 14.83 -3.97
N PRO A 141 10.27 14.01 -3.66
CA PRO A 141 9.07 14.50 -3.01
C PRO A 141 9.30 14.81 -1.53
N VAL A 142 8.60 15.83 -1.02
CA VAL A 142 8.56 16.12 0.41
C VAL A 142 7.20 15.79 0.96
N VAL A 143 7.13 14.91 1.95
CA VAL A 143 5.87 14.40 2.51
C VAL A 143 5.67 14.84 3.95
N ALA A 144 4.41 14.98 4.35
CA ALA A 144 4.01 15.26 5.71
C ALA A 144 3.08 14.18 6.29
N ASN A 145 3.37 13.78 7.51
CA ASN A 145 2.59 12.83 8.30
C ASN A 145 2.18 13.47 9.64
N ILE A 146 0.89 13.38 9.98
CA ILE A 146 0.43 13.74 11.33
C ILE A 146 0.85 12.63 12.29
N GLU A 147 1.73 12.96 13.24
CA GLU A 147 2.17 12.06 14.31
C GLU A 147 1.19 12.08 15.46
N VAL A 148 0.90 13.28 15.97
CA VAL A 148 0.01 13.50 17.10
C VAL A 148 -0.97 14.62 16.75
N LEU A 149 -2.26 14.39 17.00
CA LEU A 149 -3.31 15.39 16.90
C LEU A 149 -4.13 15.37 18.19
N ASP A 150 -4.05 16.47 18.94
CA ASP A 150 -4.88 16.73 20.11
C ASP A 150 -5.76 17.98 19.88
N LYS A 151 -6.54 18.39 20.89
CA LYS A 151 -7.47 19.53 20.76
C LYS A 151 -6.78 20.89 20.61
N SER A 152 -5.53 20.99 21.05
CA SER A 152 -4.77 22.24 21.18
C SER A 152 -3.56 22.32 20.27
N ALA A 153 -3.03 21.19 19.81
CA ALA A 153 -1.84 21.11 19.00
C ALA A 153 -1.86 19.97 17.98
N CYS A 154 -1.02 20.11 16.95
CA CYS A 154 -0.75 19.07 15.97
C CYS A 154 0.76 18.98 15.75
N THR A 155 1.31 17.77 15.90
CA THR A 155 2.72 17.45 15.60
C THR A 155 2.79 16.71 14.27
N ILE A 156 3.62 17.21 13.37
CA ILE A 156 3.75 16.75 12.00
C ILE A 156 5.21 16.40 11.72
N SER A 157 5.45 15.18 11.23
CA SER A 157 6.71 14.77 10.60
C SER A 157 6.73 15.30 9.17
N ILE A 158 7.84 15.92 8.76
CA ILE A 158 8.08 16.39 7.40
C ILE A 158 9.35 15.71 6.91
N CYS A 159 9.25 14.90 5.85
CA CYS A 159 10.35 14.10 5.34
C CYS A 159 10.67 14.48 3.90
N GLU A 160 11.93 14.81 3.64
CA GLU A 160 12.49 14.94 2.31
C GLU A 160 12.93 13.57 1.82
N LEU A 161 12.42 13.14 0.67
CA LEU A 161 12.62 11.80 0.15
C LEU A 161 13.50 11.81 -1.11
N THR A 162 14.17 10.70 -1.38
CA THR A 162 14.82 10.47 -2.68
C THR A 162 13.80 10.52 -3.82
N ALA A 163 14.23 10.93 -5.02
CA ALA A 163 13.35 11.01 -6.18
C ALA A 163 12.92 9.62 -6.69
N SER A 164 13.87 8.69 -6.67
CA SER A 164 13.64 7.29 -7.02
C SER A 164 13.21 6.49 -5.77
N PRO A 165 12.13 5.70 -5.87
CA PRO A 165 11.78 4.77 -4.82
C PRO A 165 12.81 3.65 -4.72
N PHE A 166 12.95 3.06 -3.54
CA PHE A 166 13.61 1.76 -3.36
C PHE A 166 12.64 0.59 -3.49
N ALA A 167 11.33 0.84 -3.36
CA ALA A 167 10.30 -0.16 -3.56
C ALA A 167 8.98 0.44 -4.04
N ILE A 168 8.19 -0.38 -4.73
CA ILE A 168 6.79 -0.10 -5.04
C ILE A 168 5.91 -1.18 -4.42
N VAL A 169 4.73 -0.78 -3.94
CA VAL A 169 3.72 -1.70 -3.42
C VAL A 169 2.42 -1.47 -4.18
N GLU A 170 1.91 -2.51 -4.83
CA GLU A 170 0.63 -2.48 -5.53
C GLU A 170 -0.40 -3.37 -4.85
N CYS A 171 -1.66 -2.93 -4.86
CA CYS A 171 -2.79 -3.72 -4.37
C CYS A 171 -3.64 -4.15 -5.56
N LYS A 172 -3.82 -5.46 -5.76
CA LYS A 172 -4.71 -5.98 -6.82
C LYS A 172 -5.80 -6.86 -6.23
N ARG A 173 -6.93 -6.86 -6.93
CA ARG A 173 -8.00 -7.84 -6.73
C ARG A 173 -7.94 -8.82 -7.88
N VAL A 174 -7.78 -10.08 -7.56
CA VAL A 174 -7.77 -11.20 -8.51
C VAL A 174 -8.99 -12.08 -8.25
N GLY A 175 -9.39 -12.92 -9.19
CA GLY A 175 -10.57 -13.78 -9.05
C GLY A 175 -11.66 -13.55 -10.07
N VAL A 176 -12.55 -14.51 -10.18
CA VAL A 176 -13.64 -14.54 -11.17
C VAL A 176 -14.92 -14.11 -10.46
N GLU A 177 -15.55 -13.03 -10.92
CA GLU A 177 -16.81 -12.57 -10.33
C GLU A 177 -17.89 -13.65 -10.52
N GLU A 178 -18.58 -14.03 -9.44
CA GLU A 178 -19.69 -15.01 -9.46
C GLU A 178 -20.69 -14.68 -10.59
N GLY A 179 -20.91 -15.65 -11.49
CA GLY A 179 -21.71 -15.53 -12.71
C GLY A 179 -20.90 -15.37 -14.00
N THR A 180 -19.61 -15.09 -13.91
CA THR A 180 -18.70 -15.05 -15.06
C THR A 180 -17.85 -16.32 -15.09
N ARG A 181 -17.72 -16.98 -16.25
CA ARG A 181 -16.86 -18.17 -16.42
C ARG A 181 -15.44 -17.82 -16.90
N ARG A 182 -15.27 -16.59 -17.41
CA ARG A 182 -14.01 -15.99 -17.85
C ARG A 182 -14.17 -14.48 -17.70
N GLY A 183 -13.24 -13.83 -17.01
CA GLY A 183 -13.06 -12.40 -17.15
C GLY A 183 -11.88 -12.13 -18.07
N PRO A 184 -12.06 -11.74 -19.34
CA PRO A 184 -10.98 -11.14 -20.13
C PRO A 184 -10.28 -10.02 -19.34
N GLN A 185 -11.00 -9.33 -18.45
CA GLN A 185 -10.48 -8.20 -17.68
C GLN A 185 -9.59 -8.56 -16.47
N THR A 186 -9.65 -9.77 -15.91
CA THR A 186 -8.89 -10.12 -14.69
C THR A 186 -7.44 -10.45 -15.02
N ILE A 187 -7.24 -11.27 -16.05
CA ILE A 187 -5.91 -11.56 -16.58
C ILE A 187 -5.26 -10.32 -17.18
N GLU A 188 -6.01 -9.42 -17.84
CA GLU A 188 -5.44 -8.17 -18.35
C GLU A 188 -4.99 -7.24 -17.23
N LYS A 189 -5.73 -7.14 -16.11
CA LYS A 189 -5.26 -6.38 -14.93
C LYS A 189 -4.02 -6.99 -14.30
N ALA A 190 -3.95 -8.33 -14.23
CA ALA A 190 -2.78 -9.03 -13.74
C ALA A 190 -1.56 -8.79 -14.66
N LYS A 191 -1.76 -8.85 -15.99
CA LYS A 191 -0.74 -8.53 -16.99
C LYS A 191 -0.24 -7.09 -16.89
N GLN A 192 -1.13 -6.13 -16.66
CA GLN A 192 -0.76 -4.72 -16.48
C GLN A 192 0.15 -4.55 -15.25
N GLY A 193 -0.23 -5.06 -14.08
CA GLY A 193 0.65 -5.01 -12.89
C GLY A 193 1.97 -5.76 -13.12
N SER A 194 1.90 -6.91 -13.79
CA SER A 194 3.08 -7.71 -14.15
C SER A 194 4.02 -7.03 -15.12
N TYR A 195 3.51 -6.17 -16.00
CA TYR A 195 4.31 -5.36 -16.91
C TYR A 195 5.05 -4.28 -16.12
N VAL A 196 4.34 -3.53 -15.26
CA VAL A 196 4.94 -2.51 -14.38
C VAL A 196 6.07 -3.12 -13.54
N ALA A 197 5.80 -4.23 -12.84
CA ALA A 197 6.78 -4.89 -11.99
C ALA A 197 8.07 -5.27 -12.73
N ARG A 198 7.99 -5.59 -14.02
CA ARG A 198 9.14 -5.99 -14.83
C ARG A 198 9.87 -4.80 -15.45
N SER A 199 9.22 -3.67 -15.67
CA SER A 199 9.79 -2.54 -16.40
C SER A 199 10.39 -1.45 -15.51
N VAL A 200 9.98 -1.34 -14.24
CA VAL A 200 10.43 -0.23 -13.38
C VAL A 200 11.83 -0.43 -12.78
N SER A 201 12.23 -1.67 -12.45
CA SER A 201 13.50 -1.93 -11.75
C SER A 201 14.68 -2.09 -12.71
N SER A 202 15.88 -1.68 -12.31
CA SER A 202 17.10 -1.94 -13.08
C SER A 202 17.51 -3.41 -13.12
N LEU A 203 17.11 -4.21 -12.14
CA LEU A 203 17.34 -5.66 -12.14
C LEU A 203 16.28 -6.38 -12.97
N GLN A 204 16.67 -6.85 -14.16
CA GLN A 204 15.78 -7.44 -15.15
C GLN A 204 15.70 -8.97 -15.05
N LYS A 205 14.50 -9.53 -15.24
CA LYS A 205 14.22 -10.99 -15.22
C LYS A 205 14.23 -11.59 -16.63
N VAL A 206 15.09 -12.58 -16.86
CA VAL A 206 15.10 -13.41 -18.07
C VAL A 206 14.82 -14.87 -17.71
N ARG A 207 13.77 -15.46 -18.31
CA ARG A 207 13.45 -16.87 -18.09
C ARG A 207 14.33 -17.77 -18.96
N LEU A 208 15.02 -18.70 -18.32
CA LEU A 208 15.84 -19.72 -18.97
C LEU A 208 14.99 -20.91 -19.43
N ARG A 209 15.55 -21.76 -20.30
CA ARG A 209 14.90 -23.01 -20.74
C ARG A 209 14.63 -23.98 -19.59
N SER A 210 15.38 -23.88 -18.49
CA SER A 210 15.16 -24.64 -17.26
C SER A 210 13.93 -24.17 -16.47
N GLY A 211 13.28 -23.07 -16.85
CA GLY A 211 12.19 -22.43 -16.13
C GLY A 211 12.65 -21.42 -15.05
N GLN A 212 13.93 -21.50 -14.64
CA GLN A 212 14.55 -20.58 -13.67
C GLN A 212 14.74 -19.17 -14.24
N PHE A 213 14.91 -18.19 -13.36
CA PHE A 213 15.18 -16.80 -13.73
C PHE A 213 16.66 -16.46 -13.59
N GLN A 214 17.20 -15.90 -14.68
CA GLN A 214 18.47 -15.17 -14.70
C GLN A 214 18.17 -13.69 -14.46
N GLY A 215 18.91 -13.07 -13.54
CA GLY A 215 18.96 -11.62 -13.38
C GLY A 215 20.00 -11.00 -14.32
N ILE A 216 19.66 -9.84 -14.88
CA ILE A 216 20.59 -9.00 -15.65
C ILE A 216 20.52 -7.60 -15.06
N LEU A 217 21.68 -7.01 -14.81
CA LEU A 217 21.82 -5.68 -14.23
C LEU A 217 22.92 -4.93 -14.97
N GLU A 218 22.60 -3.74 -15.46
CA GLU A 218 23.60 -2.80 -15.98
C GLU A 218 24.28 -2.10 -14.80
N GLN A 219 25.61 -2.12 -14.77
CA GLN A 219 26.43 -1.47 -13.77
C GLN A 219 26.71 -0.02 -14.17
N SER A 220 27.21 0.79 -13.23
CA SER A 220 27.50 2.21 -13.47
C SER A 220 28.55 2.47 -14.56
N ASP A 221 29.38 1.48 -14.88
CA ASP A 221 30.38 1.52 -15.96
C ASP A 221 29.83 1.05 -17.33
N GLY A 222 28.54 0.73 -17.40
CA GLY A 222 27.86 0.23 -18.59
C GLY A 222 28.07 -1.27 -18.87
N GLN A 223 28.80 -1.99 -17.99
CA GLN A 223 28.92 -3.45 -18.11
C GLN A 223 27.68 -4.16 -17.56
N PHE A 224 27.40 -5.36 -18.07
CA PHE A 224 26.30 -6.18 -17.56
C PHE A 224 26.80 -7.22 -16.57
N ARG A 225 26.22 -7.21 -15.39
CA ARG A 225 26.29 -8.32 -14.44
C ARG A 225 25.09 -9.24 -14.67
N SER A 226 25.32 -10.56 -14.62
CA SER A 226 24.24 -11.55 -14.67
C SER A 226 24.51 -12.73 -13.75
N GLY A 227 23.45 -13.37 -13.27
CA GLY A 227 23.49 -14.51 -12.35
C GLY A 227 22.08 -14.99 -12.02
N PRO A 228 21.93 -16.01 -11.17
CA PRO A 228 20.62 -16.41 -10.66
C PRO A 228 19.89 -15.20 -10.05
N TYR A 229 18.63 -15.00 -10.43
CA TYR A 229 17.91 -13.76 -10.13
C TYR A 229 17.88 -13.43 -8.63
N HIS A 230 17.51 -14.41 -7.80
CA HIS A 230 17.38 -14.20 -6.36
C HIS A 230 18.72 -14.00 -5.66
N GLU A 231 19.81 -14.56 -6.18
CA GLU A 231 21.16 -14.31 -5.64
C GLU A 231 21.58 -12.86 -5.90
N LEU A 232 21.45 -12.38 -7.15
CA LEU A 232 21.72 -10.98 -7.47
C LEU A 232 20.81 -10.01 -6.69
N GLN A 233 19.53 -10.34 -6.57
CA GLN A 233 18.61 -9.53 -5.78
C GLN A 233 19.03 -9.44 -4.31
N ARG A 234 19.42 -10.58 -3.70
CA ARG A 234 19.86 -10.62 -2.31
C ARG A 234 21.12 -9.78 -2.10
N GLU A 235 22.09 -9.90 -2.99
CA GLU A 235 23.30 -9.08 -2.98
C GLU A 235 23.00 -7.58 -3.02
N ILE A 236 22.05 -7.15 -3.85
CA ILE A 236 21.66 -5.74 -3.94
C ILE A 236 21.00 -5.28 -2.63
N ILE A 237 20.08 -6.07 -2.07
CA ILE A 237 19.36 -5.70 -0.83
C ILE A 237 20.31 -5.68 0.38
N ASP A 238 21.30 -6.57 0.41
CA ASP A 238 22.31 -6.64 1.50
C ASP A 238 23.49 -5.69 1.30
N ALA A 239 23.58 -5.02 0.16
CA ALA A 239 24.69 -4.14 -0.15
C ALA A 239 24.75 -2.95 0.82
N ALA A 240 25.96 -2.61 1.27
CA ALA A 240 26.18 -1.46 2.13
C ALA A 240 25.98 -0.12 1.40
N SER A 241 26.18 -0.07 0.08
CA SER A 241 25.94 1.13 -0.74
C SER A 241 25.08 0.80 -1.95
N ARG A 242 24.02 1.59 -2.12
CA ARG A 242 23.08 1.52 -3.25
C ARG A 242 23.59 2.23 -4.49
N ASP A 243 24.60 3.07 -4.37
CA ASP A 243 25.15 3.80 -5.50
C ASP A 243 25.68 2.85 -6.58
N ASN A 244 25.99 1.62 -6.18
CA ASN A 244 26.41 0.53 -7.06
C ASN A 244 25.25 -0.07 -7.88
N PHE A 245 23.99 0.21 -7.52
CA PHE A 245 22.80 -0.39 -8.12
C PHE A 245 21.73 0.67 -8.42
N PRO A 246 22.05 1.68 -9.24
CA PRO A 246 21.11 2.76 -9.56
C PRO A 246 19.85 2.19 -10.22
N GLY A 247 18.69 2.73 -9.82
CA GLY A 247 17.40 2.34 -10.39
C GLY A 247 16.86 0.99 -9.93
N PHE A 248 17.52 0.30 -8.99
CA PHE A 248 16.93 -0.91 -8.40
C PHE A 248 15.68 -0.54 -7.60
N MET A 249 14.57 -1.21 -7.90
CA MET A 249 13.32 -1.12 -7.15
C MET A 249 12.82 -2.51 -6.82
N LEU A 250 12.55 -2.74 -5.53
CA LEU A 250 11.88 -3.95 -5.07
C LEU A 250 10.38 -3.85 -5.38
N THR A 251 9.83 -4.84 -6.07
CA THR A 251 8.43 -4.84 -6.49
C THR A 251 7.59 -5.75 -5.60
N VAL A 252 6.62 -5.16 -4.90
CA VAL A 252 5.73 -5.87 -3.97
C VAL A 252 4.29 -5.77 -4.47
N SER A 253 3.56 -6.89 -4.48
CA SER A 253 2.13 -6.91 -4.76
C SER A 253 1.37 -7.60 -3.64
N ILE A 254 0.26 -7.00 -3.23
CA ILE A 254 -0.71 -7.60 -2.32
C ILE A 254 -1.98 -7.89 -3.12
N VAL A 255 -2.35 -9.16 -3.16
CA VAL A 255 -3.52 -9.64 -3.87
C VAL A 255 -4.56 -10.18 -2.91
N SER A 256 -5.83 -9.89 -3.19
CA SER A 256 -6.97 -10.56 -2.54
C SER A 256 -7.80 -11.27 -3.59
N ASN A 257 -8.44 -12.38 -3.22
CA ASN A 257 -9.29 -13.14 -4.15
C ASN A 257 -10.78 -12.97 -3.85
N HIS A 258 -11.58 -12.92 -4.91
CA HIS A 258 -13.02 -13.10 -4.91
C HIS A 258 -13.36 -14.50 -5.43
N GLY A 259 -13.38 -15.49 -4.54
CA GLY A 259 -14.07 -16.76 -4.81
C GLY A 259 -13.21 -17.99 -5.16
N ASN A 260 -11.88 -17.97 -5.03
CA ASN A 260 -11.06 -19.19 -5.10
C ASN A 260 -9.83 -19.13 -4.16
N TRP A 261 -9.70 -20.03 -3.21
CA TRP A 261 -8.53 -20.04 -2.34
C TRP A 261 -7.33 -20.65 -3.08
N PHE A 262 -6.18 -19.96 -3.06
CA PHE A 262 -4.96 -20.40 -3.73
C PHE A 262 -3.76 -20.35 -2.76
N THR A 263 -2.90 -21.35 -2.86
CA THR A 263 -1.63 -21.44 -2.13
C THR A 263 -0.47 -21.18 -3.09
N SER A 264 0.77 -21.08 -2.60
CA SER A 264 1.98 -21.12 -3.44
C SER A 264 1.93 -22.30 -4.41
N ASP A 265 1.40 -23.43 -3.95
CA ASP A 265 1.40 -24.72 -4.66
C ASP A 265 0.22 -24.92 -5.62
N ASN A 266 -0.80 -24.06 -5.54
CA ASN A 266 -1.99 -24.15 -6.38
C ASN A 266 -2.41 -22.75 -6.84
N GLN A 267 -1.79 -22.29 -7.93
CA GLN A 267 -2.01 -20.96 -8.49
C GLN A 267 -2.89 -21.05 -9.74
N ASN A 268 -3.84 -20.12 -9.87
CA ASN A 268 -4.48 -19.89 -11.16
C ASN A 268 -3.53 -19.12 -12.10
N LYS A 269 -3.93 -18.98 -13.37
CA LYS A 269 -3.10 -18.34 -14.41
C LYS A 269 -2.75 -16.90 -14.04
N GLU A 270 -3.67 -16.15 -13.45
CA GLU A 270 -3.46 -14.78 -12.99
C GLU A 270 -2.38 -14.69 -11.91
N LEU A 271 -2.43 -15.58 -10.90
CA LEU A 271 -1.43 -15.64 -9.85
C LEU A 271 -0.07 -16.10 -10.38
N CYS A 272 -0.02 -17.07 -11.30
CA CYS A 272 1.24 -17.44 -11.96
C CYS A 272 1.89 -16.25 -12.67
N VAL A 273 1.07 -15.44 -13.35
CA VAL A 273 1.56 -14.24 -14.06
C VAL A 273 2.11 -13.20 -13.08
N LEU A 274 1.47 -12.99 -11.94
CA LEU A 274 1.92 -12.04 -10.92
C LEU A 274 3.14 -12.56 -10.14
N ALA A 275 3.13 -13.83 -9.72
CA ALA A 275 4.15 -14.44 -8.87
C ALA A 275 5.53 -14.46 -9.55
N GLN A 276 5.54 -14.65 -10.87
CA GLN A 276 6.77 -14.63 -11.65
C GLN A 276 7.27 -13.21 -11.99
N SER A 277 6.41 -12.21 -11.83
CA SER A 277 6.70 -10.82 -12.21
C SER A 277 7.18 -9.98 -11.02
N TYR A 278 6.43 -9.98 -9.93
CA TYR A 278 6.82 -9.27 -8.72
C TYR A 278 7.95 -9.99 -7.98
N ASP A 279 8.69 -9.27 -7.16
CA ASP A 279 9.72 -9.83 -6.29
C ASP A 279 9.10 -10.44 -5.05
N TRP A 280 8.07 -9.76 -4.54
CA TRP A 280 7.22 -10.23 -3.47
C TRP A 280 5.77 -10.22 -3.91
N LEU A 281 5.10 -11.37 -3.82
CA LEU A 281 3.67 -11.49 -4.01
C LEU A 281 3.05 -12.02 -2.72
N LEU A 282 2.15 -11.25 -2.13
CA LEU A 282 1.45 -11.58 -0.90
C LEU A 282 -0.03 -11.80 -1.22
N PHE A 283 -0.61 -12.81 -0.62
CA PHE A 283 -2.04 -13.08 -0.65
C PHE A 283 -2.68 -12.65 0.68
N LEU A 284 -3.52 -11.61 0.64
CA LEU A 284 -4.40 -11.26 1.76
C LEU A 284 -5.52 -12.29 1.84
N THR A 285 -5.47 -13.11 2.88
CA THR A 285 -6.39 -14.24 3.08
C THR A 285 -7.83 -13.80 3.28
N ASP A 286 -8.77 -14.62 2.81
CA ASP A 286 -10.20 -14.46 3.05
C ASP A 286 -10.52 -14.29 4.54
N ASN A 287 -9.82 -15.04 5.40
CA ASN A 287 -9.92 -14.94 6.86
C ASN A 287 -9.48 -13.55 7.36
N GLY A 288 -8.31 -13.08 6.94
CA GLY A 288 -7.80 -11.77 7.34
C GLY A 288 -8.72 -10.62 6.90
N LEU A 289 -9.14 -10.64 5.63
CA LEU A 289 -10.06 -9.64 5.09
C LEU A 289 -11.46 -9.73 5.75
N THR A 290 -11.97 -10.94 6.01
CA THR A 290 -13.22 -11.13 6.75
C THR A 290 -13.13 -10.59 8.16
N LYS A 291 -12.05 -10.87 8.89
CA LYS A 291 -11.82 -10.32 10.23
C LYS A 291 -11.80 -8.81 10.22
N PHE A 292 -11.07 -8.19 9.28
CA PHE A 292 -11.07 -6.74 9.16
C PHE A 292 -12.49 -6.19 8.97
N ILE A 293 -13.28 -6.79 8.07
CA ILE A 293 -14.62 -6.27 7.75
C ILE A 293 -15.61 -6.51 8.89
N VAL A 294 -15.65 -7.72 9.43
CA VAL A 294 -16.61 -8.06 10.49
C VAL A 294 -16.21 -7.34 11.78
N ASP A 295 -14.98 -7.48 12.23
CA ASP A 295 -14.57 -7.04 13.56
C ASP A 295 -14.35 -5.53 13.66
N LEU A 296 -14.03 -4.83 12.54
CA LEU A 296 -13.76 -3.38 12.57
C LEU A 296 -14.85 -2.55 11.90
N LEU A 297 -15.65 -3.10 10.99
CA LEU A 297 -16.63 -2.33 10.22
C LEU A 297 -18.09 -2.68 10.54
N LEU A 298 -18.44 -3.97 10.55
CA LEU A 298 -19.84 -4.39 10.70
C LEU A 298 -20.25 -4.62 12.16
N GLN A 299 -19.34 -5.16 12.97
CA GLN A 299 -19.54 -5.48 14.39
C GLN A 299 -18.35 -4.95 15.21
N PRO A 300 -18.11 -3.62 15.18
CA PRO A 300 -16.95 -3.05 15.85
C PRO A 300 -17.05 -3.18 17.37
N ALA A 301 -15.93 -3.52 18.00
CA ALA A 301 -15.72 -3.21 19.42
C ALA A 301 -15.84 -1.69 19.65
N ASP A 302 -16.08 -1.27 20.89
CA ASP A 302 -16.32 0.14 21.22
C ASP A 302 -15.20 1.07 20.74
N GLU A 303 -13.94 0.66 20.90
CA GLU A 303 -12.75 1.37 20.44
C GLU A 303 -12.66 1.53 18.91
N LEU A 304 -13.41 0.75 18.14
CA LEU A 304 -13.39 0.72 16.67
C LEU A 304 -14.64 1.34 16.05
N LYS A 305 -15.58 1.86 16.85
CA LYS A 305 -16.80 2.52 16.34
C LYS A 305 -16.51 3.67 15.39
N SER A 306 -15.42 4.42 15.60
CA SER A 306 -15.00 5.50 14.70
C SER A 306 -14.60 4.99 13.32
N VAL A 307 -13.98 3.81 13.23
CA VAL A 307 -13.58 3.14 11.99
C VAL A 307 -14.83 2.77 11.17
N SER A 308 -15.77 2.07 11.81
CA SER A 308 -17.07 1.72 11.19
C SER A 308 -17.84 2.97 10.73
N ALA A 309 -17.93 4.00 11.58
CA ALA A 309 -18.62 5.24 11.24
C ALA A 309 -18.00 5.94 10.02
N ALA A 310 -16.67 6.06 9.96
CA ALA A 310 -15.98 6.66 8.83
C ALA A 310 -16.18 5.87 7.52
N PHE A 311 -16.19 4.54 7.61
CA PHE A 311 -16.50 3.66 6.49
C PHE A 311 -17.94 3.90 5.98
N HIS A 312 -18.95 3.83 6.85
CA HIS A 312 -20.34 4.06 6.46
C HIS A 312 -20.59 5.46 5.89
N GLN A 313 -19.96 6.50 6.46
CA GLN A 313 -20.07 7.86 5.95
C GLN A 313 -19.47 8.02 4.55
N SER A 314 -18.35 7.35 4.27
CA SER A 314 -17.72 7.32 2.94
C SER A 314 -18.61 6.66 1.89
N TYR A 315 -19.47 5.72 2.32
CA TYR A 315 -20.38 4.97 1.47
C TYR A 315 -21.84 5.26 1.80
N SER A 316 -22.18 6.54 2.00
CA SER A 316 -23.54 7.02 2.28
C SER A 316 -24.35 7.35 1.01
N GLY A 317 -23.75 7.19 -0.18
CA GLY A 317 -24.32 7.61 -1.47
C GLY A 317 -24.13 9.09 -1.80
N GLN A 318 -23.66 9.90 -0.85
CA GLN A 318 -23.33 11.31 -1.08
C GLN A 318 -21.94 11.47 -1.72
N ARG A 319 -21.85 12.25 -2.79
CA ARG A 319 -20.58 12.56 -3.45
C ARG A 319 -19.70 13.45 -2.56
N GLY A 320 -18.38 13.24 -2.61
CA GLY A 320 -17.39 14.10 -1.96
C GLY A 320 -17.10 13.80 -0.49
N ASN A 321 -17.78 12.82 0.11
CA ASN A 321 -17.69 12.50 1.55
C ASN A 321 -16.63 11.43 1.92
N ASN A 322 -15.71 11.11 1.00
CA ASN A 322 -14.69 10.08 1.19
C ASN A 322 -13.77 10.43 2.37
N ARG A 323 -13.86 9.62 3.42
CA ARG A 323 -13.10 9.74 4.68
C ARG A 323 -12.57 8.40 5.20
N PHE A 324 -12.58 7.38 4.35
CA PHE A 324 -12.08 6.04 4.66
C PHE A 324 -11.40 5.45 3.42
N THR A 325 -10.24 5.99 3.07
CA THR A 325 -9.40 5.51 1.96
C THR A 325 -7.93 5.54 2.37
N LYS A 326 -7.04 4.92 1.57
CA LYS A 326 -5.59 5.03 1.76
C LYS A 326 -5.11 6.48 1.74
N VAL A 327 -5.76 7.36 0.98
CA VAL A 327 -5.38 8.78 0.82
C VAL A 327 -6.00 9.64 1.91
N ARG A 328 -7.31 9.49 2.18
CA ARG A 328 -8.08 10.35 3.09
C ARG A 328 -8.71 9.51 4.19
N ILE A 329 -8.49 9.90 5.43
CA ILE A 329 -9.03 9.18 6.57
C ILE A 329 -9.51 10.15 7.65
N ASP A 330 -10.67 9.87 8.22
CA ASP A 330 -11.15 10.52 9.44
C ASP A 330 -10.13 10.34 10.58
N THR A 331 -9.86 11.39 11.36
CA THR A 331 -8.80 11.35 12.38
C THR A 331 -9.09 10.39 13.54
N GLU A 332 -10.36 10.19 13.90
CA GLU A 332 -10.73 9.25 14.96
C GLU A 332 -10.64 7.81 14.45
N ALA A 333 -11.00 7.58 13.18
CA ALA A 333 -10.77 6.29 12.53
C ALA A 333 -9.27 5.99 12.39
N ASP A 334 -8.45 6.99 11.99
CA ASP A 334 -7.00 6.84 11.90
C ASP A 334 -6.37 6.50 13.25
N ARG A 335 -6.76 7.19 14.32
CA ARG A 335 -6.26 6.89 15.67
C ARG A 335 -6.59 5.46 16.08
N ALA A 336 -7.83 5.02 15.87
CA ALA A 336 -8.28 3.68 16.18
C ALA A 336 -7.55 2.61 15.34
N LEU A 337 -7.36 2.83 14.04
CA LEU A 337 -6.61 1.91 13.16
C LEU A 337 -5.13 1.83 13.53
N ARG A 338 -4.47 2.95 13.85
CA ARG A 338 -3.09 2.92 14.35
C ARG A 338 -2.97 2.09 15.61
N ALA A 339 -3.88 2.30 16.57
CA ALA A 339 -3.88 1.54 17.82
C ALA A 339 -4.09 0.05 17.57
N TYR A 340 -5.09 -0.32 16.78
CA TYR A 340 -5.40 -1.71 16.44
C TYR A 340 -4.22 -2.41 15.75
N PHE A 341 -3.68 -1.82 14.69
CA PHE A 341 -2.59 -2.44 13.93
C PHE A 341 -1.30 -2.54 14.76
N THR A 342 -1.04 -1.59 15.65
CA THR A 342 0.10 -1.66 16.58
C THR A 342 -0.10 -2.76 17.62
N GLN A 343 -1.25 -2.78 18.29
CA GLN A 343 -1.56 -3.75 19.34
C GLN A 343 -1.64 -5.18 18.82
N TYR A 344 -2.21 -5.38 17.64
CA TYR A 344 -2.45 -6.70 17.05
C TYR A 344 -1.51 -7.01 15.89
N LYS A 345 -0.33 -6.37 15.83
CA LYS A 345 0.64 -6.50 14.72
C LYS A 345 0.88 -7.95 14.29
N SER A 346 1.24 -8.84 15.22
CA SER A 346 1.51 -10.25 14.89
C SER A 346 0.27 -10.98 14.35
N LYS A 347 -0.93 -10.66 14.84
CA LYS A 347 -2.19 -11.24 14.36
C LYS A 347 -2.58 -10.70 12.98
N VAL A 348 -2.30 -9.43 12.70
CA VAL A 348 -2.50 -8.83 11.37
C VAL A 348 -1.52 -9.42 10.37
N GLU A 349 -0.27 -9.67 10.75
CA GLU A 349 0.72 -10.32 9.88
C GLU A 349 0.24 -11.73 9.46
N THR A 350 -0.50 -12.47 10.29
CA THR A 350 -1.09 -13.76 9.87
C THR A 350 -2.22 -13.64 8.84
N TRP A 351 -2.62 -12.42 8.45
CA TRP A 351 -3.61 -12.23 7.39
C TRP A 351 -3.02 -12.43 6.00
N PHE A 352 -1.69 -12.42 5.87
CA PHE A 352 -1.01 -12.57 4.60
C PHE A 352 -0.31 -13.92 4.48
N ASN A 353 -0.44 -14.54 3.31
CA ASN A 353 0.43 -15.62 2.88
C ASN A 353 1.44 -15.09 1.87
N VAL A 354 2.70 -15.52 1.94
CA VAL A 354 3.68 -15.22 0.89
C VAL A 354 3.52 -16.26 -0.23
N ILE A 355 3.29 -15.78 -1.45
CA ILE A 355 3.17 -16.59 -2.67
C ILE A 355 4.49 -16.60 -3.44
N ALA A 356 5.20 -15.47 -3.45
CA ALA A 356 6.54 -15.34 -4.01
C ALA A 356 7.37 -14.39 -3.12
N PRO A 357 8.67 -14.65 -2.93
CA PRO A 357 9.39 -15.86 -3.37
C PRO A 357 8.97 -17.11 -2.58
N ASP A 358 9.23 -18.28 -3.15
CA ASP A 358 8.96 -19.56 -2.48
C ASP A 358 9.76 -19.65 -1.16
N GLY A 359 9.11 -20.07 -0.08
CA GLY A 359 9.71 -20.11 1.26
C GLY A 359 9.94 -18.74 1.92
N GLY A 360 9.56 -17.65 1.25
CA GLY A 360 9.62 -16.29 1.81
C GLY A 360 8.68 -16.12 3.00
N THR A 361 9.03 -15.18 3.89
CA THR A 361 8.20 -14.81 5.04
C THR A 361 7.95 -13.31 5.07
N LEU A 362 6.88 -12.86 5.72
CA LEU A 362 6.65 -11.43 5.97
C LEU A 362 7.79 -10.79 6.76
N ALA A 363 8.42 -11.53 7.67
CA ALA A 363 9.56 -11.04 8.42
C ALA A 363 10.75 -10.75 7.50
N SER A 364 11.00 -11.62 6.51
CA SER A 364 12.01 -11.42 5.48
C SER A 364 11.71 -10.21 4.60
N LEU A 365 10.46 -10.06 4.12
CA LEU A 365 10.05 -8.86 3.37
C LEU A 365 10.23 -7.58 4.18
N ARG A 366 9.83 -7.59 5.45
CA ARG A 366 10.00 -6.44 6.33
C ARG A 366 11.49 -6.11 6.53
N ALA A 367 12.34 -7.12 6.67
CA ALA A 367 13.78 -6.94 6.75
C ALA A 367 14.34 -6.35 5.44
N ASP A 368 13.89 -6.83 4.29
CA ASP A 368 14.30 -6.32 2.98
C ASP A 368 13.92 -4.86 2.80
N LEU A 369 12.67 -4.50 3.10
CA LEU A 369 12.22 -3.11 3.05
C LEU A 369 12.98 -2.24 4.06
N GLY A 370 13.31 -2.77 5.24
CA GLY A 370 14.08 -2.05 6.25
C GLY A 370 15.54 -1.84 5.85
N SER A 371 16.19 -2.83 5.24
CA SER A 371 17.52 -2.66 4.62
C SER A 371 17.43 -1.66 3.48
N LEU A 372 16.41 -1.76 2.63
CA LEU A 372 16.12 -0.84 1.55
C LEU A 372 15.61 0.56 2.01
N ALA A 373 15.37 0.80 3.29
CA ALA A 373 15.00 2.13 3.77
C ALA A 373 16.21 2.99 4.19
N LYS A 374 17.36 2.35 4.49
CA LYS A 374 18.60 2.98 4.98
C LYS A 374 19.39 3.66 3.89
#